data_AF-A0A953JAZ9-F1
#
_entry.id   AF-A0A953JAZ9-F1
#
_cell.length_a   1.000
_cell.length_b   1.000
_cell.length_c   1.000
_cell.angle_alpha   90.00
_cell.angle_beta   90.00
_cell.angle_gamma   90.00
#
_symmetry.space_group_name_H-M   'P 1'
#
loop_
_entity.id
_entity.type
_entity.pdbx_description
1 polymer ?
#
loop_
_entity_poly.entity_id
_entity_poly.type
_entity_poly.pdbx_seq_one_letter_code
_entity_poly.pdbx_strand_id
1 'polypeptide(L)'
;MSASPTTSPSAPPTCYTFRMPPSYASVLRQAGFTVLNSANNHSHDFGERGSADTTAALRQAGIAQTGLPGQIAVVEVGGVRVAFLGFAPYATANNLLDVDAARRLIAAAHREADLVVVSMHAGAEGAGAAHVTGREERYAGEDRGNPQAFAHAAIDAGADVVVGSGPHVLRGLEYYHGHLIAYSLGNFAGYRNFSTTGVLRLSGILRVSLSDDGSLRAASFTSLVLDGDGRPALDPSHAAADFVNRLSVADFGLQAVLIQGSGNLALPGTATPSP
;
A
#
# COMPACT_ATOMS: atom_id res chain seq x y z
N MET A 1 17.65 -6.75 -6.00
CA MET A 1 16.85 -5.98 -6.96
C MET A 1 17.78 -5.43 -8.02
N SER A 2 17.52 -5.72 -9.28
CA SER A 2 18.23 -5.08 -10.39
C SER A 2 17.27 -4.08 -11.01
N ALA A 3 17.65 -2.80 -10.99
CA ALA A 3 17.05 -1.75 -11.78
C ALA A 3 17.92 -1.58 -13.02
N SER A 4 17.33 -1.57 -14.20
CA SER A 4 18.04 -1.25 -15.45
C SER A 4 17.25 -0.18 -16.19
N PRO A 5 17.92 0.84 -16.76
CA PRO A 5 17.23 1.78 -17.62
C PRO A 5 16.63 1.01 -18.79
N THR A 6 15.40 1.35 -19.17
CA THR A 6 14.76 0.78 -20.36
C THR A 6 15.64 1.05 -21.58
N THR A 7 16.07 -0.01 -22.26
CA THR A 7 16.87 0.09 -23.51
C THR A 7 16.01 0.31 -24.75
N SER A 8 14.70 0.55 -24.58
CA SER A 8 13.81 0.82 -25.72
C SER A 8 14.09 2.21 -26.30
N PRO A 9 14.34 2.35 -27.60
CA PRO A 9 14.60 3.64 -28.24
C PRO A 9 13.40 4.61 -28.21
N SER A 10 12.22 4.15 -27.79
CA SER A 10 11.01 4.95 -27.59
C SER A 10 10.65 5.21 -26.13
N ALA A 11 11.38 4.64 -25.16
CA ALA A 11 11.08 4.87 -23.75
C ALA A 11 11.68 6.20 -23.29
N PRO A 12 10.94 7.04 -22.54
CA PRO A 12 11.48 8.26 -21.99
C PRO A 12 12.69 7.95 -21.08
N PRO A 13 13.67 8.86 -20.96
CA PRO A 13 14.96 8.63 -20.30
C PRO A 13 14.90 8.34 -18.78
N THR A 14 13.71 8.20 -18.21
CA THR A 14 13.44 7.98 -16.78
C THR A 14 12.76 6.64 -16.45
N CYS A 15 12.54 5.76 -17.44
CA CYS A 15 11.93 4.46 -17.19
C CYS A 15 12.97 3.43 -16.71
N TYR A 16 12.73 2.85 -15.53
CA TYR A 16 13.48 1.72 -15.00
C TYR A 16 12.64 0.46 -15.09
N THR A 17 13.26 -0.64 -15.49
CA THR A 17 12.68 -1.97 -15.34
C THR A 17 13.25 -2.66 -14.10
N PHE A 18 12.41 -3.33 -13.34
CA PHE A 18 12.77 -4.05 -12.14
C PHE A 18 12.54 -5.54 -12.27
N ARG A 19 13.54 -6.31 -11.82
CA ARG A 19 13.40 -7.76 -11.66
C ARG A 19 14.11 -8.28 -10.42
N MET A 20 13.60 -9.40 -9.94
CA MET A 20 14.12 -10.16 -8.80
C MET A 20 14.29 -11.63 -9.19
N PRO A 21 15.31 -12.33 -8.65
CA PRO A 21 15.36 -13.79 -8.78
C PRO A 21 14.11 -14.43 -8.17
N PRO A 22 13.44 -15.39 -8.86
CA PRO A 22 12.26 -16.08 -8.32
C PRO A 22 12.48 -16.73 -6.95
N SER A 23 13.71 -17.14 -6.62
CA SER A 23 14.09 -17.71 -5.33
C SER A 23 13.84 -16.79 -4.13
N TYR A 24 13.70 -15.48 -4.35
CA TYR A 24 13.40 -14.53 -3.27
C TYR A 24 11.98 -14.69 -2.73
N ALA A 25 11.05 -15.31 -3.48
CA ALA A 25 9.71 -15.61 -2.96
C ALA A 25 9.77 -16.48 -1.70
N SER A 26 10.68 -17.46 -1.66
CA SER A 26 10.91 -18.29 -0.47
C SER A 26 11.47 -17.49 0.71
N VAL A 27 12.29 -16.48 0.45
CA VAL A 27 12.81 -15.57 1.50
C VAL A 27 11.69 -14.72 2.08
N LEU A 28 10.79 -14.19 1.23
CA LEU A 28 9.61 -13.45 1.69
C LEU A 28 8.70 -14.35 2.53
N ARG A 29 8.50 -15.61 2.13
CA ARG A 29 7.72 -16.55 2.95
C ARG A 29 8.37 -16.78 4.31
N GLN A 30 9.69 -16.98 4.36
CA GLN A 30 10.44 -17.15 5.61
C GLN A 30 10.39 -15.90 6.51
N ALA A 31 10.31 -14.71 5.91
CA ALA A 31 10.13 -13.45 6.62
C ALA A 31 8.69 -13.25 7.16
N GLY A 32 7.76 -14.15 6.87
CA GLY A 32 6.39 -14.13 7.40
C GLY A 32 5.34 -13.52 6.47
N PHE A 33 5.70 -13.18 5.21
CA PHE A 33 4.71 -12.69 4.25
C PHE A 33 3.73 -13.81 3.87
N THR A 34 2.44 -13.46 3.88
CA THR A 34 1.33 -14.38 3.57
C THR A 34 0.59 -13.98 2.29
N VAL A 35 0.47 -12.67 2.04
CA VAL A 35 -0.16 -12.11 0.83
C VAL A 35 0.76 -11.06 0.23
N LEU A 36 0.88 -11.01 -1.10
CA LEU A 36 1.58 -9.95 -1.83
C LEU A 36 0.72 -9.38 -2.96
N ASN A 37 0.75 -8.06 -3.09
CA ASN A 37 0.07 -7.32 -4.15
C ASN A 37 0.99 -7.19 -5.39
N SER A 38 0.46 -7.53 -6.57
CA SER A 38 1.09 -7.36 -7.89
C SER A 38 0.44 -6.23 -8.72
N ALA A 39 -0.50 -5.47 -8.17
CA ALA A 39 -0.99 -4.26 -8.79
C ALA A 39 -0.01 -3.11 -8.49
N ASN A 40 0.88 -2.81 -9.44
CA ASN A 40 1.76 -1.65 -9.45
C ASN A 40 2.27 -1.39 -10.87
N ASN A 41 2.98 -0.27 -11.06
CA ASN A 41 3.55 0.16 -12.33
C ASN A 41 4.67 -0.75 -12.89
N HIS A 42 5.30 -1.57 -12.06
CA HIS A 42 6.45 -2.40 -12.44
C HIS A 42 6.12 -3.89 -12.60
N SER A 43 4.91 -4.32 -12.29
CA SER A 43 4.52 -5.73 -12.37
C SER A 43 4.44 -6.29 -13.79
N HIS A 44 4.53 -5.44 -14.82
CA HIS A 44 4.55 -5.84 -16.23
C HIS A 44 5.82 -5.43 -16.97
N ASP A 45 6.89 -5.03 -16.28
CA ASP A 45 8.16 -4.57 -16.90
C ASP A 45 8.77 -5.58 -17.89
N PHE A 46 8.53 -6.88 -17.68
CA PHE A 46 9.01 -7.97 -18.53
C PHE A 46 7.86 -8.72 -19.23
N GLY A 47 6.73 -8.03 -19.41
CA GLY A 47 5.54 -8.54 -20.09
C GLY A 47 4.88 -9.73 -19.39
N GLU A 48 4.03 -10.43 -20.14
CA GLU A 48 3.28 -11.59 -19.67
C GLU A 48 4.16 -12.69 -19.07
N ARG A 49 5.34 -12.91 -19.65
CA ARG A 49 6.25 -13.92 -19.15
C ARG A 49 6.80 -13.57 -17.76
N GLY A 50 7.20 -12.33 -17.53
CA GLY A 50 7.66 -11.87 -16.21
C GLY A 50 6.55 -11.92 -15.15
N SER A 51 5.33 -11.55 -15.53
CA SER A 51 4.14 -11.66 -14.67
C SER A 51 3.84 -13.13 -14.31
N ALA A 52 3.88 -14.03 -15.30
CA ALA A 52 3.68 -15.46 -15.08
C ALA A 52 4.78 -16.09 -14.20
N ASP A 53 6.05 -15.70 -14.40
CA ASP A 53 7.17 -16.14 -13.57
C ASP A 53 7.01 -15.68 -12.11
N THR A 54 6.55 -14.45 -11.90
CA THR A 54 6.22 -13.91 -10.56
C THR A 54 5.11 -14.73 -9.91
N THR A 55 4.02 -14.96 -10.65
CA THR A 55 2.86 -15.74 -10.19
C THR A 55 3.26 -17.16 -9.78
N ALA A 56 4.07 -17.83 -10.62
CA ALA A 56 4.57 -19.17 -10.34
C ALA A 56 5.46 -19.21 -9.08
N ALA A 57 6.33 -18.22 -8.91
CA ALA A 57 7.23 -18.12 -7.75
C ALA A 57 6.46 -17.90 -6.44
N LEU A 58 5.47 -17.00 -6.43
CA LEU A 58 4.64 -16.74 -5.25
C LEU A 58 3.82 -17.97 -4.87
N ARG A 59 3.19 -18.62 -5.86
CA ARG A 59 2.45 -19.86 -5.65
C ARG A 59 3.33 -20.98 -5.09
N GLN A 60 4.53 -21.16 -5.64
CA GLN A 60 5.48 -22.18 -5.16
C GLN A 60 5.95 -21.91 -3.73
N ALA A 61 6.08 -20.64 -3.34
CA ALA A 61 6.43 -20.24 -1.99
C ALA A 61 5.24 -20.27 -0.99
N GLY A 62 4.02 -20.56 -1.45
CA GLY A 62 2.82 -20.56 -0.61
C GLY A 62 2.40 -19.15 -0.16
N ILE A 63 2.65 -18.14 -1.00
CA ILE A 63 2.22 -16.75 -0.79
C ILE A 63 1.01 -16.50 -1.69
N ALA A 64 -0.10 -16.02 -1.11
CA ALA A 64 -1.26 -15.62 -1.88
C ALA A 64 -0.96 -14.32 -2.66
N GLN A 65 -1.40 -14.26 -3.90
CA GLN A 65 -1.20 -13.11 -4.77
C GLN A 65 -2.51 -12.40 -5.02
N THR A 66 -2.51 -11.08 -5.01
CA THR A 66 -3.62 -10.23 -5.45
C THR A 66 -3.14 -9.18 -6.46
N GLY A 67 -4.09 -8.54 -7.14
CA GLY A 67 -3.83 -7.34 -7.95
C GLY A 67 -3.79 -7.54 -9.46
N LEU A 68 -3.71 -8.78 -9.96
CA LEU A 68 -3.93 -9.06 -11.38
C LEU A 68 -5.42 -8.88 -11.76
N PRO A 69 -5.79 -8.70 -13.04
CA PRO A 69 -7.16 -8.41 -13.44
C PRO A 69 -8.17 -9.45 -12.94
N GLY A 70 -9.19 -8.98 -12.21
CA GLY A 70 -10.25 -9.80 -11.61
C GLY A 70 -9.83 -10.60 -10.39
N GLN A 71 -8.59 -10.46 -9.90
CA GLN A 71 -8.07 -11.31 -8.83
C GLN A 71 -8.56 -10.84 -7.46
N ILE A 72 -9.14 -11.78 -6.70
CA ILE A 72 -9.44 -11.68 -5.26
C ILE A 72 -8.63 -12.78 -4.58
N ALA A 73 -7.78 -12.42 -3.63
CA ALA A 73 -7.03 -13.39 -2.84
C ALA A 73 -7.73 -13.59 -1.49
N VAL A 74 -8.10 -14.81 -1.14
CA VAL A 74 -8.71 -15.10 0.17
C VAL A 74 -7.78 -15.97 0.98
N VAL A 75 -7.53 -15.57 2.22
CA VAL A 75 -6.81 -16.38 3.22
C VAL A 75 -7.72 -16.60 4.43
N GLU A 76 -7.54 -17.72 5.11
CA GLU A 76 -8.30 -18.05 6.32
C GLU A 76 -7.37 -18.06 7.53
N VAL A 77 -7.78 -17.38 8.60
CA VAL A 77 -7.04 -17.32 9.86
C VAL A 77 -8.02 -17.48 11.01
N GLY A 78 -7.88 -18.57 11.79
CA GLY A 78 -8.74 -18.81 12.94
C GLY A 78 -10.23 -18.91 12.61
N GLY A 79 -10.57 -19.40 11.41
CA GLY A 79 -11.96 -19.48 10.92
C GLY A 79 -12.50 -18.20 10.29
N VAL A 80 -11.74 -17.10 10.29
CA VAL A 80 -12.11 -15.85 9.62
C VAL A 80 -11.49 -15.81 8.23
N ARG A 81 -12.30 -15.58 7.21
CA ARG A 81 -11.88 -15.41 5.81
C ARG A 81 -11.59 -13.93 5.55
N VAL A 82 -10.40 -13.64 5.06
CA VAL A 82 -9.95 -12.29 4.73
C VAL A 82 -9.64 -12.22 3.24
N ALA A 83 -10.41 -11.39 2.51
CA ALA A 83 -10.16 -11.08 1.12
C ALA A 83 -9.18 -9.91 0.98
N PHE A 84 -8.27 -10.02 0.02
CA PHE A 84 -7.29 -9.01 -0.34
C PHE A 84 -7.43 -8.65 -1.82
N LEU A 85 -7.56 -7.36 -2.09
CA LEU A 85 -7.67 -6.82 -3.44
C LEU A 85 -6.63 -5.72 -3.65
N GLY A 86 -5.68 -5.97 -4.56
CA GLY A 86 -4.74 -4.96 -5.01
C GLY A 86 -5.28 -4.19 -6.22
N PHE A 87 -5.03 -2.89 -6.30
CA PHE A 87 -5.39 -2.05 -7.44
C PHE A 87 -4.25 -1.11 -7.87
N ALA A 88 -4.19 -0.80 -9.17
CA ALA A 88 -3.23 0.15 -9.76
C ALA A 88 -3.83 0.76 -11.04
N PRO A 89 -3.35 1.91 -11.55
CA PRO A 89 -3.96 2.60 -12.70
C PRO A 89 -3.58 1.97 -14.05
N TYR A 90 -3.69 0.63 -14.16
CA TYR A 90 -3.22 -0.13 -15.32
C TYR A 90 -4.19 -1.23 -15.71
N ALA A 91 -4.34 -1.48 -17.01
CA ALA A 91 -5.18 -2.56 -17.55
C ALA A 91 -4.65 -3.96 -17.22
N THR A 92 -3.35 -4.08 -16.90
CA THR A 92 -2.68 -5.32 -16.47
C THR A 92 -2.86 -5.60 -14.97
N ALA A 93 -3.66 -4.81 -14.28
CA ALA A 93 -4.02 -4.97 -12.88
C ALA A 93 -5.54 -4.84 -12.70
N ASN A 94 -6.05 -5.07 -11.49
CA ASN A 94 -7.35 -4.49 -11.15
C ASN A 94 -7.23 -2.96 -11.27
N ASN A 95 -7.91 -2.39 -12.26
CA ASN A 95 -7.68 -1.01 -12.65
C ASN A 95 -8.41 -0.03 -11.72
N LEU A 96 -7.68 0.79 -10.97
CA LEU A 96 -8.30 1.81 -10.10
C LEU A 96 -8.93 2.98 -10.86
N LEU A 97 -8.62 3.16 -12.14
CA LEU A 97 -9.24 4.20 -12.98
C LEU A 97 -10.67 3.83 -13.38
N ASP A 98 -11.02 2.54 -13.36
CA ASP A 98 -12.40 2.07 -13.50
C ASP A 98 -13.01 1.86 -12.11
N VAL A 99 -13.39 2.97 -11.47
CA VAL A 99 -13.92 2.98 -10.10
C VAL A 99 -15.18 2.12 -9.98
N ASP A 100 -16.04 2.08 -10.99
CA ASP A 100 -17.25 1.27 -10.97
C ASP A 100 -16.93 -0.23 -11.02
N ALA A 101 -15.95 -0.65 -11.83
CA ALA A 101 -15.47 -2.03 -11.81
C ALA A 101 -14.82 -2.38 -10.48
N ALA A 102 -14.03 -1.47 -9.89
CA ALA A 102 -13.42 -1.67 -8.58
C ALA A 102 -14.49 -1.86 -7.49
N ARG A 103 -15.52 -1.00 -7.45
CA ARG A 103 -16.66 -1.12 -6.53
C ARG A 103 -17.35 -2.49 -6.65
N ARG A 104 -17.61 -2.94 -7.89
CA ARG A 104 -18.22 -4.27 -8.13
C ARG A 104 -17.35 -5.42 -7.62
N LEU A 105 -16.03 -5.33 -7.81
CA LEU A 105 -15.10 -6.37 -7.38
C LEU A 105 -14.96 -6.42 -5.86
N ILE A 106 -14.89 -5.26 -5.20
CA ILE A 106 -14.85 -5.15 -3.72
C ILE A 106 -16.15 -5.70 -3.13
N ALA A 107 -17.30 -5.30 -3.67
CA ALA A 107 -18.59 -5.82 -3.23
C ALA A 107 -18.72 -7.34 -3.45
N ALA A 108 -18.06 -7.91 -4.47
CA ALA A 108 -17.99 -9.35 -4.65
C ALA A 108 -17.13 -10.01 -3.56
N ALA A 109 -15.97 -9.46 -3.26
CA ALA A 109 -15.11 -9.94 -2.17
C ALA A 109 -15.81 -9.91 -0.81
N HIS A 110 -16.56 -8.85 -0.51
CA HIS A 110 -17.34 -8.74 0.73
C HIS A 110 -18.45 -9.81 0.86
N ARG A 111 -18.93 -10.38 -0.24
CA ARG A 111 -19.87 -11.52 -0.19
C ARG A 111 -19.17 -12.86 0.03
N GLU A 112 -17.87 -12.92 -0.20
CA GLU A 112 -17.09 -14.15 -0.18
C GLU A 112 -16.15 -14.26 1.03
N ALA A 113 -15.98 -13.20 1.80
CA ALA A 113 -15.10 -13.14 2.96
C ALA A 113 -15.73 -12.32 4.08
N ASP A 114 -15.30 -12.57 5.32
CA ASP A 114 -15.76 -11.83 6.50
C ASP A 114 -15.12 -10.44 6.56
N LEU A 115 -13.88 -10.32 6.06
CA LEU A 115 -13.12 -9.07 6.02
C LEU A 115 -12.56 -8.81 4.62
N VAL A 116 -12.49 -7.54 4.24
CA VAL A 116 -11.95 -7.07 2.96
C VAL A 116 -10.87 -6.02 3.17
N VAL A 117 -9.66 -6.35 2.75
CA VAL A 117 -8.51 -5.44 2.75
C VAL A 117 -8.19 -5.02 1.32
N VAL A 118 -8.23 -3.71 1.07
CA VAL A 118 -7.86 -3.14 -0.23
C VAL A 118 -6.46 -2.56 -0.16
N SER A 119 -5.62 -2.90 -1.13
CA SER A 119 -4.35 -2.21 -1.37
C SER A 119 -4.44 -1.42 -2.67
N MET A 120 -3.96 -0.18 -2.66
CA MET A 120 -3.86 0.64 -3.87
C MET A 120 -2.42 1.07 -4.13
N HIS A 121 -2.01 1.06 -5.39
CA HIS A 121 -0.79 1.67 -5.86
C HIS A 121 -1.19 2.89 -6.71
N ALA A 122 -1.17 4.08 -6.13
CA ALA A 122 -1.78 5.28 -6.69
C ALA A 122 -1.00 6.55 -6.31
N GLY A 123 -1.26 7.63 -7.05
CA GLY A 123 -0.66 8.93 -6.77
C GLY A 123 0.69 9.17 -7.44
N ALA A 124 1.10 10.43 -7.44
CA ALA A 124 2.41 10.88 -7.91
C ALA A 124 3.53 10.44 -6.96
N GLU A 125 4.76 10.44 -7.46
CA GLU A 125 5.91 9.86 -6.76
C GLU A 125 6.95 10.90 -6.33
N GLY A 126 7.65 10.58 -5.23
CA GLY A 126 8.77 11.35 -4.72
C GLY A 126 8.41 12.30 -3.58
N ALA A 127 9.42 13.02 -3.08
CA ALA A 127 9.32 13.80 -1.85
C ALA A 127 8.26 14.91 -1.91
N GLY A 128 8.00 15.45 -3.10
CA GLY A 128 6.96 16.46 -3.33
C GLY A 128 5.54 15.90 -3.38
N ALA A 129 5.36 14.58 -3.38
CA ALA A 129 4.08 13.90 -3.48
C ALA A 129 3.64 13.27 -2.13
N ALA A 130 4.04 13.87 -1.01
CA ALA A 130 3.68 13.38 0.32
C ALA A 130 2.24 13.75 0.75
N HIS A 131 1.67 14.81 0.18
CA HIS A 131 0.31 15.24 0.47
C HIS A 131 -0.72 14.47 -0.38
N VAL A 132 -1.85 14.12 0.22
CA VAL A 132 -3.03 13.64 -0.48
C VAL A 132 -3.87 14.85 -0.89
N THR A 133 -3.99 15.08 -2.20
CA THR A 133 -4.52 16.35 -2.72
C THR A 133 -6.05 16.37 -2.91
N GLY A 134 -6.70 15.21 -2.77
CA GLY A 134 -8.11 15.01 -3.12
C GLY A 134 -8.42 15.13 -4.62
N ARG A 135 -7.40 15.14 -5.47
CA ARG A 135 -7.51 15.32 -6.93
C ARG A 135 -6.83 14.18 -7.68
N GLU A 136 -7.10 14.12 -8.99
CA GLU A 136 -6.31 13.29 -9.90
C GLU A 136 -4.85 13.72 -9.85
N GLU A 137 -3.96 12.75 -9.67
CA GLU A 137 -2.53 12.94 -9.64
C GLU A 137 -1.90 12.36 -10.91
N ARG A 138 -0.85 13.02 -11.41
CA ARG A 138 -0.09 12.57 -12.59
C ARG A 138 1.39 12.52 -12.28
N TYR A 139 2.09 11.56 -12.88
CA TYR A 139 3.53 11.44 -12.75
C TYR A 139 4.13 10.83 -14.01
N ALA A 140 5.26 11.36 -14.47
CA ALA A 140 5.93 10.92 -15.70
C ALA A 140 5.01 10.85 -16.94
N GLY A 141 3.96 11.67 -17.00
CA GLY A 141 2.98 11.68 -18.10
C GLY A 141 1.81 10.69 -17.94
N GLU A 142 1.83 9.86 -16.91
CA GLU A 142 0.79 8.87 -16.62
C GLU A 142 -0.29 9.45 -15.69
N ASP A 143 -1.52 9.00 -15.89
CA ASP A 143 -2.61 9.16 -14.92
C ASP A 143 -2.40 8.18 -13.76
N ARG A 144 -2.21 8.73 -12.56
CA ARG A 144 -1.96 7.95 -11.34
C ARG A 144 -3.20 7.84 -10.45
N GLY A 145 -4.36 8.27 -10.99
CA GLY A 145 -5.65 8.26 -10.33
C GLY A 145 -5.79 9.34 -9.26
N ASN A 146 -6.96 9.35 -8.60
CA ASN A 146 -7.21 10.16 -7.41
C ASN A 146 -7.20 9.23 -6.18
N PRO A 147 -6.12 9.20 -5.38
CA PRO A 147 -5.99 8.27 -4.27
C PRO A 147 -7.12 8.40 -3.24
N GLN A 148 -7.54 9.62 -2.92
CA GLN A 148 -8.61 9.86 -1.94
C GLN A 148 -9.96 9.36 -2.45
N ALA A 149 -10.33 9.76 -3.66
CA ALA A 149 -11.61 9.34 -4.23
C ALA A 149 -11.70 7.81 -4.40
N PHE A 150 -10.60 7.16 -4.78
CA PHE A 150 -10.55 5.70 -4.87
C PHE A 150 -10.65 5.03 -3.50
N ALA A 151 -9.90 5.49 -2.50
CA ALA A 151 -9.93 4.93 -1.15
C ALA A 151 -11.33 5.05 -0.51
N HIS A 152 -11.99 6.20 -0.65
CA HIS A 152 -13.36 6.41 -0.19
C HIS A 152 -14.33 5.48 -0.92
N ALA A 153 -14.23 5.37 -2.26
CA ALA A 153 -15.05 4.46 -3.05
C ALA A 153 -14.85 2.98 -2.67
N ALA A 154 -13.64 2.60 -2.25
CA ALA A 154 -13.36 1.25 -1.79
C ALA A 154 -14.03 0.97 -0.44
N ILE A 155 -13.90 1.88 0.54
CA ILE A 155 -14.60 1.76 1.84
C ILE A 155 -16.12 1.71 1.62
N ASP A 156 -16.67 2.62 0.83
CA ASP A 156 -18.11 2.67 0.54
C ASP A 156 -18.63 1.42 -0.19
N ALA A 157 -17.74 0.64 -0.83
CA ALA A 157 -18.08 -0.62 -1.48
C ALA A 157 -17.92 -1.86 -0.57
N GLY A 158 -17.48 -1.68 0.67
CA GLY A 158 -17.34 -2.75 1.66
C GLY A 158 -15.89 -3.17 1.95
N ALA A 159 -14.90 -2.31 1.74
CA ALA A 159 -13.56 -2.52 2.27
C ALA A 159 -13.49 -2.11 3.75
N ASP A 160 -12.83 -2.91 4.58
CA ASP A 160 -12.65 -2.62 6.02
C ASP A 160 -11.41 -1.79 6.31
N VAL A 161 -10.40 -1.90 5.45
CA VAL A 161 -9.13 -1.17 5.52
C VAL A 161 -8.62 -0.92 4.10
N VAL A 162 -8.09 0.28 3.87
CA VAL A 162 -7.36 0.63 2.64
C VAL A 162 -5.91 0.95 2.95
N VAL A 163 -4.97 0.31 2.25
CA VAL A 163 -3.52 0.55 2.38
C VAL A 163 -2.89 0.91 1.04
N GLY A 164 -2.39 2.13 0.96
CA GLY A 164 -1.77 2.72 -0.22
C GLY A 164 -0.27 2.47 -0.32
N SER A 165 0.20 2.60 -1.56
CA SER A 165 1.60 2.56 -2.01
C SER A 165 1.70 3.34 -3.33
N GLY A 166 2.89 3.48 -3.89
CA GLY A 166 3.13 4.22 -5.15
C GLY A 166 3.98 5.46 -4.96
N PRO A 167 3.66 6.38 -4.04
CA PRO A 167 4.37 7.64 -3.92
C PRO A 167 5.85 7.54 -3.53
N HIS A 168 6.31 6.37 -3.07
CA HIS A 168 7.66 6.13 -2.54
C HIS A 168 8.04 7.04 -1.36
N VAL A 169 7.04 7.66 -0.73
CA VAL A 169 7.13 8.50 0.47
C VAL A 169 5.93 8.17 1.37
N LEU A 170 6.07 8.35 2.68
CA LEU A 170 4.93 8.24 3.60
C LEU A 170 3.86 9.28 3.26
N ARG A 171 2.60 8.90 3.43
CA ARG A 171 1.43 9.81 3.37
C ARG A 171 0.62 9.70 4.66
N GLY A 172 -0.30 10.64 4.87
CA GLY A 172 -1.15 10.69 6.05
C GLY A 172 -2.08 9.48 6.20
N LEU A 173 -2.68 9.40 7.40
CA LEU A 173 -3.69 8.42 7.78
C LEU A 173 -5.04 9.12 8.01
N GLU A 174 -6.10 8.52 7.50
CA GLU A 174 -7.47 9.04 7.58
C GLU A 174 -8.38 7.99 8.23
N TYR A 175 -9.35 8.46 9.01
CA TYR A 175 -10.46 7.67 9.49
C TYR A 175 -11.72 8.09 8.76
N TYR A 176 -12.22 7.21 7.89
CA TYR A 176 -13.34 7.50 6.99
C TYR A 176 -14.42 6.44 7.20
N HIS A 177 -15.64 6.89 7.53
CA HIS A 177 -16.81 6.02 7.77
C HIS A 177 -16.57 4.84 8.72
N GLY A 178 -15.73 5.01 9.75
CA GLY A 178 -15.43 3.96 10.72
C GLY A 178 -14.23 3.07 10.36
N HIS A 179 -13.58 3.34 9.22
CA HIS A 179 -12.50 2.52 8.68
C HIS A 179 -11.20 3.29 8.53
N LEU A 180 -10.09 2.57 8.67
CA LEU A 180 -8.74 3.12 8.56
C LEU A 180 -8.28 3.14 7.11
N ILE A 181 -7.77 4.29 6.67
CA ILE A 181 -7.10 4.46 5.38
C ILE A 181 -5.67 4.92 5.64
N ALA A 182 -4.69 4.18 5.14
CA ALA A 182 -3.29 4.61 5.10
C ALA A 182 -2.91 4.90 3.64
N TYR A 183 -2.59 6.14 3.30
CA TYR A 183 -2.38 6.50 1.88
C TYR A 183 -1.02 6.10 1.30
N SER A 184 -0.02 5.88 2.16
CA SER A 184 1.27 5.28 1.78
C SER A 184 2.07 4.97 3.04
N LEU A 185 2.68 3.79 3.09
CA LEU A 185 3.63 3.39 4.15
C LEU A 185 5.11 3.60 3.75
N GLY A 186 5.35 4.28 2.63
CA GLY A 186 6.69 4.50 2.09
C GLY A 186 7.33 3.21 1.57
N ASN A 187 8.66 3.23 1.42
CA ASN A 187 9.42 2.05 1.00
C ASN A 187 9.75 1.18 2.21
N PHE A 188 9.46 -0.12 2.15
CA PHE A 188 9.79 -1.04 3.24
C PHE A 188 11.22 -1.59 3.16
N ALA A 189 11.67 -1.95 1.96
CA ALA A 189 13.01 -2.44 1.71
C ALA A 189 13.43 -2.11 0.27
N GLY A 190 14.74 -1.93 0.05
CA GLY A 190 15.32 -1.69 -1.27
C GLY A 190 16.76 -2.18 -1.34
N TYR A 191 17.40 -1.95 -2.49
CA TYR A 191 18.84 -2.15 -2.67
C TYR A 191 19.41 -1.15 -3.68
N ARG A 192 19.80 0.03 -3.18
CA ARG A 192 20.46 1.11 -3.96
C ARG A 192 19.69 1.62 -5.18
N ASN A 193 18.39 1.31 -5.26
CA ASN A 193 17.51 1.68 -6.37
C ASN A 193 16.50 2.76 -6.01
N PHE A 194 16.38 3.10 -4.73
CA PHE A 194 15.54 4.18 -4.22
C PHE A 194 16.41 5.18 -3.45
N SER A 195 15.99 6.45 -3.45
CA SER A 195 16.63 7.45 -2.60
C SER A 195 16.36 7.13 -1.12
N THR A 196 17.42 7.05 -0.32
CA THR A 196 17.36 6.83 1.13
C THR A 196 17.76 8.10 1.88
N THR A 197 17.47 9.27 1.30
CA THR A 197 17.76 10.60 1.87
C THR A 197 16.47 11.36 2.19
N GLY A 198 16.55 12.30 3.15
CA GLY A 198 15.43 13.15 3.54
C GLY A 198 14.19 12.34 3.94
N VAL A 199 13.00 12.80 3.52
CA VAL A 199 11.73 12.12 3.81
C VAL A 199 11.54 10.78 3.10
N LEU A 200 12.32 10.52 2.03
CA LEU A 200 12.20 9.29 1.22
C LEU A 200 12.75 8.05 1.92
N ARG A 201 13.56 8.24 2.97
CA ARG A 201 14.03 7.14 3.82
C ARG A 201 13.03 6.73 4.90
N LEU A 202 12.04 7.57 5.19
CA LEU A 202 11.08 7.31 6.25
C LEU A 202 10.15 6.17 5.80
N SER A 203 9.87 5.26 6.71
CA SER A 203 9.13 4.03 6.45
C SER A 203 8.28 3.66 7.66
N GLY A 204 7.37 2.70 7.49
CA GLY A 204 6.56 2.24 8.61
C GLY A 204 5.99 0.85 8.42
N ILE A 205 5.75 0.18 9.54
CA ILE A 205 4.88 -1.00 9.59
C ILE A 205 3.59 -0.59 10.27
N LEU A 206 2.48 -0.74 9.56
CA LEU A 206 1.14 -0.61 10.14
C LEU A 206 0.65 -1.98 10.59
N ARG A 207 0.21 -2.07 11.85
CA ARG A 207 -0.52 -3.22 12.39
C ARG A 207 -1.94 -2.78 12.68
N VAL A 208 -2.90 -3.56 12.18
CA VAL A 208 -4.33 -3.34 12.38
C VAL A 208 -4.93 -4.61 12.97
N SER A 209 -5.79 -4.45 13.97
CA SER A 209 -6.58 -5.52 14.56
C SER A 209 -8.06 -5.19 14.38
N LEU A 210 -8.75 -6.04 13.65
CA LEU A 210 -10.17 -5.93 13.37
C LEU A 210 -10.92 -7.03 14.13
N SER A 211 -12.19 -6.78 14.43
CA SER A 211 -13.15 -7.85 14.66
C SER A 211 -13.51 -8.53 13.34
N ASP A 212 -14.19 -9.67 13.44
CA ASP A 212 -14.77 -10.42 12.32
C ASP A 212 -15.91 -9.67 11.61
N ASP A 213 -16.46 -8.61 12.22
CA ASP A 213 -17.44 -7.69 11.63
C ASP A 213 -16.81 -6.44 10.97
N GLY A 214 -15.48 -6.40 10.82
CA GLY A 214 -14.76 -5.28 10.22
C GLY A 214 -14.46 -4.13 11.18
N SER A 215 -15.00 -4.13 12.40
CA SER A 215 -14.78 -3.04 13.34
C SER A 215 -13.33 -2.96 13.84
N LEU A 216 -12.75 -1.75 13.80
CA LEU A 216 -11.38 -1.51 14.25
C LEU A 216 -11.26 -1.62 15.78
N ARG A 217 -10.44 -2.58 16.25
CA ARG A 217 -10.20 -2.80 17.69
C ARG A 217 -8.94 -2.09 18.18
N ALA A 218 -7.87 -2.17 17.40
CA ALA A 218 -6.61 -1.53 17.71
C ALA A 218 -5.81 -1.32 16.43
N ALA A 219 -4.98 -0.28 16.41
CA ALA A 219 -3.95 -0.12 15.39
C ALA A 219 -2.70 0.51 15.99
N SER A 220 -1.55 0.18 15.41
CA SER A 220 -0.26 0.76 15.79
C SER A 220 0.63 0.94 14.57
N PHE A 221 1.47 1.96 14.61
CA PHE A 221 2.48 2.26 13.61
C PHE A 221 3.88 2.14 14.23
N THR A 222 4.70 1.25 13.66
CA THR A 222 6.11 1.15 14.01
C THR A 222 6.91 2.07 13.09
N SER A 223 7.51 3.10 13.67
CA SER A 223 8.39 4.05 12.97
C SER A 223 9.66 3.35 12.48
N LEU A 224 9.96 3.46 11.18
CA LEU A 224 11.15 2.88 10.55
C LEU A 224 11.91 3.93 9.73
N VAL A 225 13.20 3.67 9.55
CA VAL A 225 14.05 4.37 8.59
C VAL A 225 14.81 3.36 7.74
N LEU A 226 14.99 3.69 6.46
CA LEU A 226 15.91 2.97 5.59
C LEU A 226 17.34 3.50 5.78
N ASP A 227 18.30 2.58 5.81
CA ASP A 227 19.73 2.91 5.75
C ASP A 227 20.19 3.19 4.31
N GLY A 228 21.49 3.47 4.12
CA GLY A 228 22.06 3.79 2.80
C GLY A 228 21.95 2.67 1.76
N ASP A 229 21.84 1.41 2.20
CA ASP A 229 21.62 0.26 1.32
C ASP A 229 20.13 -0.07 1.12
N GLY A 230 19.22 0.64 1.79
CA GLY A 230 17.78 0.43 1.71
C GLY A 230 17.24 -0.64 2.67
N ARG A 231 17.99 -0.97 3.74
CA ARG A 231 17.54 -1.91 4.77
C ARG A 231 16.72 -1.17 5.83
N PRO A 232 15.57 -1.72 6.25
CA PRO A 232 14.79 -1.11 7.32
C PRO A 232 15.44 -1.30 8.68
N ALA A 233 15.42 -0.24 9.49
CA ALA A 233 15.78 -0.24 10.90
C ALA A 233 14.72 0.53 11.70
N LEU A 234 14.60 0.23 13.00
CA LEU A 234 13.76 1.01 13.90
C LEU A 234 14.20 2.47 13.89
N ASP A 235 13.23 3.38 13.91
CA ASP A 235 13.44 4.81 14.01
C ASP A 235 13.22 5.27 15.46
N PRO A 236 14.30 5.35 16.28
CA PRO A 236 14.18 5.76 17.67
C PRO A 236 13.80 7.24 17.83
N SER A 237 13.88 8.04 16.76
CA SER A 237 13.51 9.45 16.78
C SER A 237 12.03 9.69 16.52
N HIS A 238 11.27 8.65 16.14
CA HIS A 238 9.87 8.75 15.74
C HIS A 238 9.62 9.74 14.58
N ALA A 239 10.63 10.07 13.79
CA ALA A 239 10.54 11.00 12.67
C ALA A 239 9.53 10.56 11.60
N ALA A 240 9.40 9.24 11.33
CA ALA A 240 8.38 8.76 10.40
C ALA A 240 6.96 8.94 10.96
N ALA A 241 6.74 8.63 12.24
CA ALA A 241 5.45 8.85 12.90
C ALA A 241 5.07 10.35 12.94
N ASP A 242 6.01 11.22 13.30
CA ASP A 242 5.79 12.67 13.32
C ASP A 242 5.50 13.24 11.93
N PHE A 243 6.16 12.71 10.90
CA PHE A 243 5.90 13.11 9.52
C PHE A 243 4.49 12.71 9.06
N VAL A 244 4.09 11.46 9.34
CA VAL A 244 2.72 10.99 9.06
C VAL A 244 1.69 11.84 9.80
N ASN A 245 1.90 12.13 11.08
CA ASN A 245 0.97 12.98 11.86
C ASN A 245 0.76 14.36 11.25
N ARG A 246 1.84 15.02 10.81
CA ARG A 246 1.74 16.33 10.14
C ARG A 246 0.91 16.24 8.86
N LEU A 247 1.12 15.20 8.06
CA LEU A 247 0.36 14.98 6.83
C LEU A 247 -1.11 14.64 7.13
N SER A 248 -1.37 13.76 8.11
CA SER A 248 -2.74 13.41 8.52
C SER A 248 -3.54 14.66 8.90
N VAL A 249 -2.98 15.54 9.74
CA VAL A 249 -3.63 16.78 10.16
C VAL A 249 -3.83 17.73 8.97
N ALA A 250 -2.80 17.91 8.14
CA ALA A 250 -2.84 18.83 7.01
C ALA A 250 -3.88 18.41 5.95
N ASP A 251 -3.98 17.11 5.68
CA ASP A 251 -4.77 16.60 4.55
C ASP A 251 -6.20 16.24 4.97
N PHE A 252 -6.42 15.80 6.22
CA PHE A 252 -7.71 15.22 6.66
C PHE A 252 -8.36 15.95 7.84
N GLY A 253 -7.67 16.89 8.50
CA GLY A 253 -8.24 17.70 9.58
C GLY A 253 -8.92 16.88 10.67
N LEU A 254 -10.25 16.98 10.79
CA LEU A 254 -11.04 16.25 11.79
C LEU A 254 -11.09 14.74 11.57
N GLN A 255 -10.71 14.25 10.39
CA GLN A 255 -10.64 12.83 10.06
C GLN A 255 -9.21 12.27 10.23
N ALA A 256 -8.25 13.09 10.67
CA ALA A 256 -6.87 12.68 10.85
C ALA A 256 -6.72 11.59 11.92
N VAL A 257 -6.01 10.52 11.57
CA VAL A 257 -5.52 9.53 12.55
C VAL A 257 -4.11 9.89 12.96
N LEU A 258 -3.87 9.93 14.26
CA LEU A 258 -2.58 10.33 14.84
C LEU A 258 -1.87 9.13 15.48
N ILE A 259 -0.57 9.06 15.30
CA ILE A 259 0.32 8.10 15.94
C ILE A 259 0.80 8.70 17.25
N GLN A 260 0.47 8.06 18.37
CA GLN A 260 0.93 8.43 19.70
C GLN A 260 2.40 8.06 19.91
N GLY A 261 3.05 8.61 20.94
CA GLY A 261 4.45 8.28 21.26
C GLY A 261 4.70 6.79 21.56
N SER A 262 3.66 6.04 21.96
CA SER A 262 3.71 4.58 22.11
C SER A 262 3.69 3.80 20.78
N GLY A 263 3.43 4.49 19.66
CA GLY A 263 3.14 3.89 18.35
C GLY A 263 1.67 3.54 18.15
N ASN A 264 0.81 3.57 19.18
CA ASN A 264 -0.62 3.32 19.02
C ASN A 264 -1.29 4.43 18.21
N LEU A 265 -2.31 4.08 17.41
CA LEU A 265 -3.12 5.06 16.69
C LEU A 265 -4.23 5.62 17.58
N ALA A 266 -4.37 6.94 17.58
CA ALA A 266 -5.50 7.67 18.14
C ALA A 266 -6.44 8.05 16.99
N LEU A 267 -7.69 7.59 17.09
CA LEU A 267 -8.73 7.87 16.11
C LEU A 267 -9.36 9.25 16.40
N PRO A 268 -9.90 9.93 15.38
CA PRO A 268 -10.59 11.18 15.63
C PRO A 268 -11.82 10.98 16.53
N GLY A 269 -12.05 11.92 17.44
CA GLY A 269 -13.18 11.86 18.38
C GLY A 269 -12.98 10.90 19.55
N THR A 270 -11.95 10.05 19.57
CA THR A 270 -11.59 9.25 20.75
C THR A 270 -10.70 10.07 21.68
N ALA A 271 -11.26 11.12 22.28
CA ALA A 271 -10.62 11.73 23.44
C ALA A 271 -10.61 10.69 24.58
N THR A 272 -9.44 10.26 25.02
CA THR A 272 -9.30 9.63 26.33
C THR A 272 -9.72 10.68 27.38
N PRO A 273 -10.64 10.37 28.32
CA PRO A 273 -10.79 11.23 29.48
C PRO A 273 -9.43 11.27 30.18
N SER A 274 -8.84 12.46 30.31
CA SER A 274 -7.70 12.63 31.22
C SER A 274 -8.16 12.29 32.65
N PRO A 275 -7.32 11.63 33.47
CA PRO A 275 -7.63 11.36 34.87
C PRO A 275 -7.88 12.64 35.67
#